data_AF-A0A7X6M2U6-F1
#
_entry.id   AF-A0A7X6M2U6-F1
#
_cell.length_a   1.000
_cell.length_b   1.000
_cell.length_c   1.000
_cell.angle_alpha   90.00
_cell.angle_beta   90.00
_cell.angle_gamma   90.00
#
_symmetry.space_group_name_H-M   'P 1'
#
loop_
_entity.id
_entity.type
_entity.pdbx_description
1 polymer ?
#
loop_
_entity_poly.entity_id
_entity_poly.type
_entity_poly.pdbx_seq_one_letter_code
_entity_poly.pdbx_strand_id
1 'polypeptide(L)'
;MRRILFALTLSAAVLPVFACSAGADRAPAGADRAPSGADRAPAAAGTGTIEVVATHGPEKFAAAGLAVGVTTCTAGSVSATLTTGRDGKAHQDFAPDCYQVQVSSVPMGCRLATDAARKVDVVAGRSVAAEFGLACA
;
A
#
# COMPACT_ATOMS: atom_id res chain seq x y z
N MET A 1 -5.83 -34.53 1.71
CA MET A 1 -6.46 -34.92 0.43
C MET A 1 -7.73 -34.12 0.21
N ARG A 2 -7.71 -33.16 -0.73
CA ARG A 2 -8.84 -32.80 -1.59
C ARG A 2 -8.32 -31.84 -2.65
N ARG A 3 -8.08 -32.42 -3.82
CA ARG A 3 -7.67 -31.75 -5.06
C ARG A 3 -8.92 -31.10 -5.64
N ILE A 4 -8.90 -29.79 -5.87
CA ILE A 4 -9.92 -29.12 -6.68
C ILE A 4 -9.21 -28.47 -7.85
N LEU A 5 -9.34 -29.14 -8.99
CA LEU A 5 -9.05 -28.61 -10.32
C LEU A 5 -10.12 -27.57 -10.68
N PHE A 6 -9.70 -26.41 -11.18
CA PHE A 6 -10.47 -25.52 -12.06
C PHE A 6 -9.44 -24.99 -13.08
N ALA A 7 -9.31 -25.58 -14.27
CA ALA A 7 -10.12 -25.34 -15.47
C ALA A 7 -10.14 -23.83 -15.82
N LEU A 8 -9.16 -23.36 -16.59
CA LEU A 8 -9.28 -23.11 -18.05
C LEU A 8 -10.26 -21.98 -18.40
N THR A 9 -9.73 -20.78 -18.62
CA THR A 9 -10.25 -19.87 -19.66
C THR A 9 -9.10 -19.01 -20.19
N LEU A 10 -8.59 -19.45 -21.35
CA LEU A 10 -7.71 -18.74 -22.25
C LEU A 10 -8.52 -17.62 -22.93
N SER A 11 -8.05 -16.39 -22.94
CA SER A 11 -8.57 -15.34 -23.84
C SER A 11 -7.39 -14.66 -24.50
N ALA A 12 -7.04 -15.20 -25.66
CA ALA A 12 -6.20 -14.56 -26.64
C ALA A 12 -7.00 -13.43 -27.30
N ALA A 13 -6.49 -12.20 -27.22
CA ALA A 13 -6.90 -11.12 -28.09
C ALA A 13 -5.70 -10.75 -28.97
N VAL A 14 -5.98 -10.77 -30.27
CA VAL A 14 -5.06 -10.81 -31.40
C VAL A 14 -5.30 -9.52 -32.20
N LEU A 15 -4.21 -8.84 -32.57
CA LEU A 15 -4.01 -7.88 -33.70
C LEU A 15 -4.56 -6.44 -33.57
N PRO A 16 -3.96 -5.43 -34.28
CA PRO A 16 -3.18 -5.55 -35.52
C PRO A 16 -1.81 -4.85 -35.60
N VAL A 17 -0.98 -5.46 -36.46
CA VAL A 17 0.19 -4.91 -37.16
C VAL A 17 -0.25 -3.73 -38.03
N PHE A 18 0.34 -2.56 -37.83
CA PHE A 18 0.29 -1.47 -38.82
C PHE A 18 1.59 -1.45 -39.62
N ALA A 19 1.39 -1.48 -40.94
CA ALA A 19 2.39 -1.69 -41.96
C ALA A 19 3.32 -0.48 -42.18
N CYS A 20 4.52 -0.81 -42.67
CA CYS A 20 5.48 0.07 -43.31
C CYS A 20 4.82 0.98 -44.37
N SER A 21 5.25 2.23 -44.40
CA SER A 21 5.27 3.04 -45.62
C SER A 21 6.68 3.60 -45.77
N ALA A 22 7.31 3.24 -46.89
CA ALA A 22 8.64 3.65 -47.29
C ALA A 22 8.67 5.15 -47.66
N GLY A 23 9.73 5.82 -47.25
CA GLY A 23 10.12 7.14 -47.74
C GLY A 23 11.63 7.28 -47.62
N ALA A 24 12.34 7.04 -48.72
CA ALA A 24 13.76 7.33 -48.87
C ALA A 24 13.96 8.79 -49.29
N ASP A 25 15.18 9.27 -49.04
CA ASP A 25 15.84 10.45 -49.62
C ASP A 25 15.63 11.84 -48.97
N ARG A 26 16.52 12.18 -48.01
CA ARG A 26 17.66 13.12 -48.19
C ARG A 26 18.19 13.61 -46.84
N ALA A 27 19.49 13.40 -46.59
CA ALA A 27 20.22 14.13 -45.57
C ALA A 27 20.48 15.58 -46.03
N PRO A 28 20.50 16.53 -45.07
CA PRO A 28 21.71 17.32 -44.94
C PRO A 28 22.21 17.37 -43.49
N ALA A 29 23.53 17.48 -43.37
CA ALA A 29 24.23 17.80 -42.14
C ALA A 29 23.78 19.18 -41.64
N GLY A 30 23.15 19.20 -40.47
CA GLY A 30 22.77 20.41 -39.75
C GLY A 30 22.85 20.09 -38.27
N ALA A 31 23.85 20.68 -37.61
CA ALA A 31 24.04 20.59 -36.18
C ALA A 31 22.92 21.35 -35.48
N ASP A 32 22.10 20.66 -34.69
CA ASP A 32 21.42 21.26 -33.54
C ASP A 32 21.24 20.20 -32.46
N ARG A 33 21.81 20.49 -31.29
CA ARG A 33 21.72 19.68 -30.07
C ARG A 33 20.27 19.36 -29.75
N ALA A 34 19.91 18.08 -29.79
CA ALA A 34 18.73 17.59 -29.11
C ALA A 34 19.09 17.38 -27.62
N PRO A 35 18.45 18.05 -26.65
CA PRO A 35 18.39 17.52 -25.30
C PRO A 35 17.21 16.54 -25.27
N SER A 36 17.38 15.35 -25.86
CA SER A 36 16.43 14.24 -25.67
C SER A 36 16.91 13.30 -24.57
N GLY A 37 17.41 13.91 -23.50
CA GLY A 37 17.41 13.35 -22.16
C GLY A 37 16.41 14.17 -21.36
N ALA A 38 15.14 14.14 -21.73
CA ALA A 38 14.13 14.16 -20.69
C ALA A 38 14.29 12.82 -19.99
N ASP A 39 15.31 12.75 -19.12
CA ASP A 39 15.29 11.89 -17.96
C ASP A 39 13.89 12.07 -17.43
N ARG A 40 13.04 11.06 -17.67
CA ARG A 40 11.80 10.95 -16.93
C ARG A 40 12.28 10.88 -15.51
N ALA A 41 12.28 12.04 -14.83
CA ALA A 41 12.60 12.12 -13.42
C ALA A 41 11.83 10.96 -12.81
N PRO A 42 12.52 9.97 -12.19
CA PRO A 42 11.82 8.83 -11.64
C PRO A 42 10.72 9.42 -10.79
N ALA A 43 9.45 9.07 -11.08
CA ALA A 43 8.31 9.57 -10.30
C ALA A 43 8.73 9.39 -8.85
N ALA A 44 8.96 10.51 -8.15
CA ALA A 44 9.78 10.49 -6.96
C ALA A 44 9.27 9.36 -6.06
N ALA A 45 10.13 8.38 -5.79
CA ALA A 45 9.84 7.27 -4.92
C ALA A 45 9.64 7.86 -3.52
N GLY A 46 8.43 8.35 -3.27
CA GLY A 46 8.03 8.93 -2.00
C GLY A 46 7.33 7.86 -1.19
N THR A 47 7.50 7.92 0.12
CA THR A 47 6.74 7.12 1.07
C THR A 47 5.43 7.82 1.41
N GLY A 48 4.43 7.04 1.82
CA GLY A 48 3.30 7.53 2.60
C GLY A 48 3.35 6.95 4.01
N THR A 49 2.58 7.51 4.93
CA THR A 49 2.60 7.10 6.34
C THR A 49 1.33 6.35 6.69
N ILE A 50 1.45 5.21 7.37
CA ILE A 50 0.33 4.59 8.07
C ILE A 50 0.38 5.05 9.52
N GLU A 51 -0.70 5.64 10.02
CA GLU A 51 -0.90 5.95 11.43
C GLU A 51 -1.91 4.98 12.03
N VAL A 52 -1.47 4.15 12.98
CA VAL A 52 -2.34 3.29 13.77
C VAL A 52 -2.87 4.10 14.95
N VAL A 53 -4.19 4.17 15.07
CA VAL A 53 -4.87 4.91 16.14
C VAL A 53 -5.72 3.95 16.96
N ALA A 54 -5.41 3.83 18.25
CA ALA A 54 -6.13 3.01 19.20
C ALA A 54 -6.85 3.89 20.21
N THR A 55 -8.16 3.67 20.37
CA THR A 55 -9.00 4.43 21.29
C THR A 55 -9.87 3.50 22.14
N HIS A 56 -10.30 3.95 23.31
CA HIS A 56 -11.26 3.23 24.15
C HIS A 56 -12.44 4.11 24.58
N GLY A 57 -13.59 3.45 24.78
CA GLY A 57 -14.84 4.12 25.17
C GLY A 57 -15.49 4.94 24.05
N PRO A 58 -16.73 5.41 24.27
CA PRO A 58 -17.45 6.23 23.29
C PRO A 58 -16.80 7.61 23.08
N GLU A 59 -16.11 8.14 24.09
CA GLU A 59 -15.40 9.43 24.03
C GLU A 59 -14.04 9.35 23.31
N LYS A 60 -13.63 8.15 22.84
CA LYS A 60 -12.41 7.92 22.06
C LYS A 60 -11.12 8.33 22.80
N PHE A 61 -11.00 7.98 24.08
CA PHE A 61 -9.76 8.19 24.83
C PHE A 61 -8.60 7.38 24.26
N ALA A 62 -7.39 7.92 24.29
CA ALA A 62 -6.19 7.26 23.78
C ALA A 62 -5.90 5.92 24.49
N ALA A 63 -5.62 4.87 23.72
CA ALA A 63 -5.29 3.55 24.25
C ALA A 63 -3.88 3.09 23.86
N ALA A 64 -3.03 2.86 24.85
CA ALA A 64 -1.65 2.42 24.65
C ALA A 64 -1.52 0.90 24.57
N GLY A 65 -0.49 0.42 23.88
CA GLY A 65 -0.08 -0.98 23.87
C GLY A 65 -0.82 -1.87 22.87
N LEU A 66 -1.66 -1.32 22.00
CA LEU A 66 -2.25 -2.11 20.90
C LEU A 66 -1.16 -2.41 19.88
N ALA A 67 -0.89 -3.69 19.63
CA ALA A 67 0.08 -4.11 18.62
C ALA A 67 -0.63 -4.58 17.35
N VAL A 68 -0.10 -4.17 16.21
CA VAL A 68 -0.56 -4.58 14.89
C VAL A 68 0.60 -5.05 14.03
N GLY A 69 0.36 -6.06 13.20
CA GLY A 69 1.21 -6.38 12.06
C GLY A 69 0.68 -5.68 10.81
N VAL A 70 1.57 -5.18 9.97
CA VAL A 70 1.27 -4.58 8.68
C VAL A 70 1.80 -5.51 7.59
N THR A 71 0.94 -5.98 6.70
CA THR A 71 1.29 -6.77 5.50
C THR A 71 0.81 -6.04 4.26
N THR A 72 1.39 -6.31 3.11
CA THR A 72 0.75 -5.91 1.83
C THR A 72 -0.58 -6.66 1.67
N CYS A 73 -1.51 -6.11 0.89
CA CYS A 73 -2.79 -6.76 0.59
C CYS A 73 -2.61 -8.02 -0.26
N THR A 74 -1.55 -8.07 -1.06
CA THR A 74 -1.11 -9.29 -1.74
C THR A 74 -0.44 -10.19 -0.71
N ALA A 75 -0.85 -11.47 -0.65
CA ALA A 75 -0.30 -12.43 0.30
C ALA A 75 1.25 -12.36 0.36
N GLY A 76 1.79 -12.10 1.55
CA GLY A 76 3.20 -11.81 1.76
C GLY A 76 3.58 -11.81 3.23
N SER A 77 4.86 -11.53 3.50
CA SER A 77 5.40 -11.42 4.87
C SER A 77 4.96 -10.12 5.55
N VAL A 78 4.97 -10.12 6.89
CA VAL A 78 4.77 -8.91 7.69
C VAL A 78 5.87 -7.91 7.36
N SER A 79 5.48 -6.75 6.82
CA SER A 79 6.36 -5.64 6.47
C SER A 79 6.80 -4.87 7.71
N ALA A 80 5.93 -4.79 8.73
CA ALA A 80 6.21 -4.09 9.97
C ALA A 80 5.32 -4.54 11.13
N THR A 81 5.76 -4.25 12.36
CA THR A 81 4.93 -4.31 13.56
C THR A 81 4.94 -2.95 14.24
N LEU A 82 3.76 -2.44 14.58
CA LEU A 82 3.57 -1.14 15.23
C LEU A 82 2.81 -1.35 16.54
N THR A 83 3.22 -0.63 17.58
CA THR A 83 2.56 -0.68 18.91
C THR A 83 2.21 0.74 19.35
N THR A 84 0.94 1.00 19.67
CA THR A 84 0.49 2.34 20.06
C THR A 84 1.11 2.83 21.35
N GLY A 85 1.53 4.09 21.37
CA GLY A 85 2.07 4.78 22.54
C GLY A 85 0.98 5.28 23.49
N ARG A 86 1.38 6.05 24.50
CA ARG A 86 0.48 6.66 25.50
C ARG A 86 -0.54 7.62 24.89
N ASP A 87 -0.20 8.22 23.76
CA ASP A 87 -1.08 9.07 22.94
C ASP A 87 -2.08 8.26 22.09
N GLY A 88 -2.04 6.93 22.18
CA GLY A 88 -2.90 6.04 21.41
C GLY A 88 -2.48 5.88 19.96
N LYS A 89 -1.27 6.30 19.59
CA LYS A 89 -0.82 6.36 18.20
C LYS A 89 0.49 5.60 17.97
N ALA A 90 0.67 5.09 16.76
CA ALA A 90 1.95 4.62 16.23
C ALA A 90 1.98 4.90 14.73
N HIS A 91 3.15 5.23 14.18
CA HIS A 91 3.25 5.56 12.76
C HIS A 91 4.53 5.00 12.15
N GLN A 92 4.45 4.68 10.87
CA GLN A 92 5.61 4.34 10.07
C GLN A 92 5.35 4.63 8.59
N ASP A 93 6.43 4.93 7.88
CA ASP A 93 6.42 5.18 6.46
C ASP A 93 6.54 3.88 5.66
N PHE A 94 5.72 3.78 4.61
CA PHE A 94 5.64 2.65 3.69
C PHE A 94 5.75 3.14 2.26
N ALA A 95 6.18 2.26 1.35
CA ALA A 95 6.06 2.53 -0.08
C ALA A 95 4.57 2.65 -0.47
N PRO A 96 4.23 3.38 -1.54
CA PRO A 96 2.85 3.45 -2.02
C PRO A 96 2.38 2.08 -2.50
N ASP A 97 1.43 1.48 -1.78
CA ASP A 97 0.80 0.19 -2.09
C ASP A 97 -0.46 0.01 -1.22
N CYS A 98 -1.20 -1.07 -1.44
CA CYS A 98 -2.27 -1.54 -0.57
C CYS A 98 -1.68 -2.36 0.58
N TYR A 99 -2.06 -2.02 1.82
CA TYR A 99 -1.69 -2.72 3.03
C TYR A 99 -2.90 -3.21 3.83
N GLN A 100 -2.71 -4.32 4.55
CA GLN A 100 -3.60 -4.80 5.58
C GLN A 100 -2.92 -4.61 6.94
N VAL A 101 -3.56 -3.83 7.80
CA VAL A 101 -3.17 -3.62 9.20
C VAL A 101 -4.01 -4.56 10.05
N GLN A 102 -3.35 -5.51 10.70
CA GLN A 102 -3.99 -6.60 11.45
C GLN A 102 -3.55 -6.55 12.92
N VAL A 103 -4.51 -6.52 13.84
CA VAL A 103 -4.22 -6.60 15.28
C VAL A 103 -3.57 -7.94 15.61
N SER A 104 -2.41 -7.88 16.27
CA SER A 104 -1.62 -9.04 16.69
C SER A 104 -1.64 -9.23 18.21
N SER A 105 -1.83 -8.15 18.98
CA SER A 105 -2.01 -8.22 20.43
C SER A 105 -2.82 -7.04 20.94
N VAL A 106 -3.68 -7.29 21.94
CA VAL A 106 -4.53 -6.30 22.60
C VAL A 106 -4.00 -6.06 24.02
N PRO A 107 -4.00 -4.81 24.53
CA PRO A 107 -3.57 -4.52 25.90
C PRO A 107 -4.34 -5.33 26.95
N MET A 108 -3.66 -5.65 28.05
CA MET A 108 -4.27 -6.37 29.17
C MET A 108 -5.50 -5.62 29.71
N GLY A 109 -6.59 -6.36 29.96
CA GLY A 109 -7.86 -5.78 30.43
C GLY A 109 -8.73 -5.16 29.33
N CYS A 110 -8.27 -5.15 28.08
CA CYS A 110 -9.05 -4.67 26.94
C CYS A 110 -9.43 -5.80 25.97
N ARG A 111 -10.51 -5.57 25.23
CA ARG A 111 -10.90 -6.36 24.04
C ARG A 111 -11.10 -5.43 22.85
N LEU A 112 -10.99 -5.96 21.63
CA LEU A 112 -11.39 -5.22 20.43
C LEU A 112 -12.89 -4.97 20.43
N ALA A 113 -13.26 -3.73 20.10
CA ALA A 113 -14.63 -3.29 19.86
C ALA A 113 -14.92 -3.06 18.36
N THR A 114 -13.90 -3.15 17.52
CA THR A 114 -13.96 -3.05 16.06
C THR A 114 -13.38 -4.32 15.43
N ASP A 115 -13.47 -4.46 14.10
CA ASP A 115 -12.77 -5.56 13.42
C ASP A 115 -11.26 -5.48 13.67
N ALA A 116 -10.64 -6.65 13.69
CA ALA A 116 -9.20 -6.78 13.93
C ALA A 116 -8.34 -6.41 12.72
N ALA A 117 -8.95 -6.13 11.57
CA ALA A 117 -8.25 -5.84 10.31
C ALA A 117 -8.76 -4.55 9.67
N ARG A 118 -7.84 -3.78 9.09
CA ARG A 118 -8.13 -2.61 8.26
C ARG A 118 -7.30 -2.66 7.00
N LYS A 119 -7.94 -2.46 5.86
CA LYS A 119 -7.24 -2.27 4.59
C LYS A 119 -6.98 -0.78 4.40
N VAL A 120 -5.76 -0.41 4.03
CA VAL A 120 -5.35 0.98 3.80
C VAL A 120 -4.57 1.06 2.50
N ASP A 121 -4.86 2.07 1.69
CA ASP A 121 -4.10 2.37 0.48
C ASP A 121 -3.13 3.52 0.79
N VAL A 122 -1.82 3.24 0.70
CA VAL A 122 -0.76 4.21 0.99
C VAL A 122 -0.42 4.96 -0.28
N VAL A 123 -0.39 6.29 -0.19
CA VAL A 123 -0.02 7.19 -1.30
C VAL A 123 1.15 8.05 -0.85
N ALA A 124 2.12 8.26 -1.75
CA ALA A 124 3.30 9.07 -1.47
C ALA A 124 2.93 10.48 -0.96
N GLY A 125 3.59 10.93 0.12
CA GLY A 125 3.38 12.24 0.73
C GLY A 125 2.06 12.40 1.49
N ARG A 126 1.33 11.30 1.75
CA ARG A 126 0.07 11.31 2.51
C ARG A 126 0.16 10.40 3.72
N SER A 127 -0.57 10.76 4.76
CA SER A 127 -0.81 9.91 5.92
C SER A 127 -2.21 9.32 5.87
N VAL A 128 -2.35 8.03 6.16
CA VAL A 128 -3.62 7.31 6.23
C VAL A 128 -3.76 6.66 7.61
N ALA A 129 -4.93 6.82 8.23
CA ALA A 129 -5.19 6.27 9.55
C ALA A 129 -5.81 4.86 9.48
N ALA A 130 -5.32 3.96 10.32
CA ALA A 130 -5.93 2.67 10.63
C ALA A 130 -6.45 2.71 12.07
N GLU A 131 -7.77 2.92 12.21
CA GLU A 131 -8.40 3.11 13.51
C GLU A 131 -8.96 1.81 14.11
N PHE A 132 -8.65 1.61 15.39
CA PHE A 132 -9.12 0.49 16.19
C PHE A 132 -9.76 0.98 17.48
N GLY A 133 -10.96 0.49 17.76
CA GLY A 133 -11.67 0.75 19.01
C GLY A 133 -11.49 -0.40 19.99
N LEU A 134 -11.28 -0.07 21.25
CA LEU A 134 -11.15 -1.00 22.37
C LEU A 134 -12.26 -0.77 23.39
N ALA A 135 -12.67 -1.86 24.02
CA ALA A 135 -13.47 -1.84 25.24
C ALA A 135 -12.63 -2.41 26.38
N CYS A 136 -12.33 -1.59 27.37
CA CYS A 136 -11.52 -1.97 28.53
C CYS A 136 -12.38 -2.05 29.79
N ALA A 137 -12.02 -2.96 30.70
CA ALA A 137 -12.71 -3.21 31.97
C ALA A 137 -12.10 -2.41 33.14
#